data_AF-A0A812XU21-F1
#
_entry.id   AF-A0A812XU21-F1
#
_cell.length_a   1.000
_cell.length_b   1.000
_cell.length_c   1.000
_cell.angle_alpha   90.00
_cell.angle_beta   90.00
_cell.angle_gamma   90.00
#
_symmetry.space_group_name_H-M   'P 1'
#
loop_
_entity.id
_entity.type
_entity.pdbx_description
1 polymer ?
#
loop_
_entity_poly.entity_id
_entity_poly.type
_entity_poly.pdbx_seq_one_letter_code
_entity_poly.pdbx_strand_id
1 'polypeptide(L)'
;MEPSDGIRVFGLSGNLLATLDHKRLLAAGDFADVLKNDLQRETGVPGCRQRLFWGETEVSSATCPWGDTALPVNLQLVIMPLRHDKTRELRTATASGKLEFVQRLLTEGQDPNSPGEGAEMPLHIAADRRRLAIAAALTQAGADPNVVSPLDGATPLSAAAAHGNLRIVQHLLQAHASLDLPGSNGRTPLIMATIHGHLGVVEHLVEEHADVDKPGVGQAALTNPLWSAAECNHSRIVATLLRARADVDWNNPDGRTPLWCAVANGSIQSARYLLKAGASVNCTDQHGDAPLWVAVACGQPEAVECLIAALSDVNQLAGNGQSPLCTAALRCDLPAVRRLLRAGADERDWQGRSPADLAISTEVKKELHKHGPKMLPRDQHGERPRLKLSKDGSAKRSPGSARSDVQIAKAAKH
;
A
#
# COMPACT_ATOMS: atom_id res chain seq x y z
N MET A 1 42.35 -34.42 -2.18
CA MET A 1 41.69 -33.10 -2.10
C MET A 1 40.78 -33.05 -3.30
N GLU A 2 39.47 -33.18 -3.08
CA GLU A 2 38.51 -33.05 -4.18
C GLU A 2 38.59 -31.64 -4.76
N PRO A 3 38.55 -31.47 -6.09
CA PRO A 3 38.46 -30.14 -6.67
C PRO A 3 37.10 -29.57 -6.28
N SER A 4 37.11 -28.39 -5.67
CA SER A 4 35.91 -27.61 -5.40
C SER A 4 35.05 -27.52 -6.68
N ASP A 5 33.85 -28.08 -6.67
CA ASP A 5 32.88 -28.21 -7.79
C ASP A 5 32.35 -26.87 -8.37
N GLY A 6 33.10 -25.77 -8.24
CA GLY A 6 32.68 -24.41 -8.62
C GLY A 6 33.56 -23.74 -9.68
N ILE A 7 32.96 -22.87 -10.49
CA ILE A 7 33.68 -21.97 -11.41
C ILE A 7 34.37 -20.90 -10.57
N ARG A 8 35.68 -20.79 -10.70
CA ARG A 8 36.48 -19.77 -10.03
C ARG A 8 36.68 -18.58 -10.96
N VAL A 9 36.28 -17.40 -10.51
CA VAL A 9 36.44 -16.15 -11.27
C VAL A 9 37.57 -15.33 -10.68
N PHE A 10 38.55 -14.98 -11.50
CA PHE A 10 39.74 -14.25 -11.09
C PHE A 10 39.73 -12.83 -11.67
N GLY A 11 40.22 -11.87 -10.89
CA GLY A 11 40.54 -10.54 -11.39
C GLY A 11 41.84 -10.52 -12.19
N LEU A 12 42.09 -9.42 -12.90
CA LEU A 12 43.33 -9.22 -13.67
C LEU A 12 44.61 -9.25 -12.80
N SER A 13 44.50 -8.93 -11.51
CA SER A 13 45.59 -9.06 -10.53
C SER A 13 45.78 -10.50 -10.02
N GLY A 14 45.02 -11.48 -10.51
CA GLY A 14 45.11 -12.89 -10.16
C GLY A 14 44.41 -13.26 -8.85
N ASN A 15 43.74 -12.33 -8.18
CA ASN A 15 42.95 -12.61 -6.99
C ASN A 15 41.64 -13.33 -7.36
N LEU A 16 41.24 -14.32 -6.55
CA LEU A 16 39.94 -14.97 -6.66
C LEU A 16 38.86 -13.97 -6.22
N LEU A 17 37.93 -13.63 -7.12
CA LEU A 17 36.83 -12.70 -6.87
C LEU A 17 35.57 -13.41 -6.40
N ALA A 18 35.24 -14.55 -7.01
CA ALA A 18 34.05 -15.33 -6.68
C ALA A 18 34.26 -16.82 -7.00
N THR A 19 33.55 -17.69 -6.28
CA THR A 19 33.42 -19.12 -6.62
C THR A 19 31.94 -19.43 -6.79
N LEU A 20 31.54 -19.84 -7.99
CA LEU A 20 30.13 -19.99 -8.39
C LEU A 20 29.79 -21.46 -8.64
N ASP A 21 28.57 -21.88 -8.29
CA ASP A 21 28.12 -23.27 -8.40
C ASP A 21 27.86 -23.68 -9.86
N HIS A 22 28.55 -24.73 -10.34
CA HIS A 22 28.43 -25.28 -11.70
C HIS A 22 27.02 -25.77 -12.03
N LYS A 23 26.29 -26.35 -11.06
CA LYS A 23 25.01 -27.03 -11.34
C LYS A 23 23.90 -26.07 -11.72
N ARG A 24 23.93 -24.85 -11.19
CA ARG A 24 22.94 -23.80 -11.47
C ARG A 24 23.11 -23.21 -12.87
N LEU A 25 24.35 -23.10 -13.34
CA LEU A 25 24.68 -22.47 -14.63
C LEU A 25 24.37 -23.37 -15.83
N LEU A 26 24.48 -24.69 -15.69
CA LEU A 26 24.13 -25.66 -16.76
C LEU A 26 22.63 -25.73 -17.06
N ALA A 27 21.77 -25.34 -16.12
CA ALA A 27 20.32 -25.34 -16.31
C ALA A 27 19.81 -24.09 -17.05
N ALA A 28 20.64 -23.07 -17.22
CA ALA A 28 20.26 -21.80 -17.83
C ALA A 28 20.59 -21.77 -19.32
N GLY A 29 19.59 -21.48 -20.16
CA GLY A 29 19.77 -21.39 -21.62
C GLY A 29 20.65 -20.22 -22.09
N ASP A 30 20.99 -19.27 -21.22
CA ASP A 30 21.86 -18.13 -21.52
C ASP A 30 22.96 -17.95 -20.46
N PHE A 31 24.02 -18.75 -20.60
CA PHE A 31 25.08 -18.88 -19.59
C PHE A 31 25.77 -17.54 -19.25
N ALA A 32 26.08 -16.72 -20.25
CA ALA A 32 26.87 -15.51 -20.06
C ALA A 32 26.13 -14.47 -19.21
N ASP A 33 24.82 -14.34 -19.42
CA ASP A 33 23.99 -13.39 -18.69
C ASP A 33 23.76 -13.83 -17.24
N VAL A 34 23.53 -15.14 -17.02
CA VAL A 34 23.43 -15.69 -15.65
C VAL A 34 24.74 -15.49 -14.88
N LEU A 35 25.88 -15.78 -15.52
CA LEU A 35 27.19 -15.61 -14.89
C LEU A 35 27.48 -14.14 -14.54
N LYS A 36 27.14 -13.20 -15.42
CA LYS A 36 27.31 -11.76 -15.15
C LYS A 36 26.42 -11.27 -14.02
N ASN A 37 25.18 -11.76 -13.94
CA ASN A 37 24.26 -11.45 -12.84
C ASN A 37 24.79 -11.99 -11.50
N ASP A 38 25.32 -13.20 -11.48
CA ASP A 38 25.93 -13.79 -10.28
C ASP A 38 27.16 -12.99 -9.84
N LEU A 39 28.03 -12.62 -10.79
CA LEU A 39 29.19 -11.78 -10.51
C LEU A 39 28.80 -10.37 -10.07
N GLN A 40 27.70 -9.81 -10.57
CA GLN A 40 27.19 -8.52 -10.10
C GLN A 40 26.79 -8.61 -8.63
N ARG A 41 26.16 -9.70 -8.19
CA ARG A 41 25.83 -9.91 -6.76
C ARG A 41 27.07 -10.03 -5.88
N GLU A 42 28.09 -10.74 -6.33
CA GLU A 42 29.31 -10.97 -5.54
C GLU A 42 30.27 -9.78 -5.53
N THR A 43 30.43 -9.09 -6.67
CA THR A 43 31.44 -8.04 -6.85
C THR A 43 30.88 -6.63 -6.79
N GLY A 44 29.56 -6.47 -6.89
CA GLY A 44 28.89 -5.16 -7.02
C GLY A 44 29.10 -4.48 -8.38
N VAL A 45 29.84 -5.08 -9.31
CA VAL A 45 30.09 -4.51 -10.64
C VAL A 45 28.92 -4.85 -11.58
N PRO A 46 28.26 -3.87 -12.22
CA PRO A 46 27.18 -4.14 -13.17
C PRO A 46 27.61 -5.06 -14.32
N GLY A 47 26.76 -5.99 -14.75
CA GLY A 47 27.05 -6.93 -15.85
C GLY A 47 27.47 -6.24 -17.16
N CYS A 48 26.95 -5.05 -17.46
CA CYS A 48 27.36 -4.25 -18.62
C CYS A 48 28.82 -3.76 -18.56
N ARG A 49 29.42 -3.74 -17.36
CA ARG A 49 30.82 -3.38 -17.13
C ARG A 49 31.73 -4.60 -17.00
N GLN A 50 31.17 -5.80 -17.10
CA GLN A 50 31.92 -7.05 -17.01
C GLN A 50 32.18 -7.62 -18.40
N ARG A 51 33.45 -7.86 -18.73
CA ARG A 51 33.87 -8.70 -19.87
C ARG A 51 34.51 -9.96 -19.32
N LEU A 52 33.97 -11.10 -19.74
CA LEU A 52 34.41 -12.41 -19.27
C LEU A 52 35.32 -13.03 -20.33
N PHE A 53 36.45 -13.56 -19.91
CA PHE A 53 37.42 -14.18 -20.79
C PHE A 53 37.75 -15.60 -20.33
N TRP A 54 37.85 -16.50 -21.31
CA TRP A 54 38.45 -17.81 -21.15
C TRP A 54 39.65 -17.95 -22.08
N GLY A 55 40.83 -18.10 -21.48
CA GLY A 55 42.08 -17.90 -22.21
C GLY A 55 42.10 -16.49 -22.82
N GLU A 56 42.24 -16.40 -24.14
CA GLU A 56 42.23 -15.14 -24.89
C GLU A 56 40.87 -14.82 -25.55
N THR A 57 39.87 -15.68 -25.39
CA THR A 57 38.56 -15.53 -26.05
C THR A 57 37.56 -14.86 -25.11
N GLU A 58 36.90 -13.81 -25.60
CA GLU A 58 35.79 -13.19 -24.89
C GLU A 58 34.53 -14.06 -24.96
N VAL A 59 33.95 -14.30 -23.79
CA VAL A 59 32.75 -15.08 -23.58
C VAL A 59 31.56 -14.13 -23.58
N SER A 60 30.66 -14.29 -24.55
CA SER A 60 29.38 -13.59 -24.63
C SER A 60 28.28 -14.60 -24.95
N SER A 61 27.01 -14.21 -24.83
CA SER A 61 25.87 -15.06 -25.22
C SER A 61 25.94 -15.49 -26.70
N ALA A 62 26.50 -14.66 -27.58
CA ALA A 62 26.69 -14.98 -29.00
C ALA A 62 27.97 -15.79 -29.31
N THR A 63 28.96 -15.78 -28.41
CA THR A 63 30.29 -16.38 -28.62
C THR A 63 30.65 -17.42 -27.56
N CYS A 64 29.67 -17.89 -26.78
CA CYS A 64 29.87 -18.87 -25.71
C CYS A 64 30.43 -20.16 -26.31
N PRO A 65 31.72 -20.50 -26.07
CA PRO A 65 32.35 -21.62 -26.74
C PRO A 65 31.90 -22.99 -26.20
N TRP A 66 31.14 -23.00 -25.11
CA TRP A 66 31.01 -24.20 -24.26
C TRP A 66 29.80 -25.05 -24.53
N GLY A 67 28.76 -24.59 -25.26
CA GLY A 67 27.61 -25.42 -25.66
C GLY A 67 27.18 -26.47 -24.62
N ASP A 68 26.98 -27.72 -25.05
CA ASP A 68 26.72 -28.89 -24.19
C ASP A 68 28.01 -29.51 -23.58
N THR A 69 29.16 -28.86 -23.72
CA THR A 69 30.47 -29.35 -23.24
C THR A 69 30.86 -28.80 -21.86
N ALA A 70 31.84 -29.46 -21.23
CA ALA A 70 32.27 -29.19 -19.86
C ALA A 70 32.63 -27.70 -19.64
N LEU A 71 31.92 -27.08 -18.69
CA LEU A 71 32.10 -25.70 -18.26
C LEU A 71 33.54 -25.43 -17.77
N PRO A 72 34.07 -24.22 -17.98
CA PRO A 72 35.43 -23.89 -17.60
C PRO A 72 35.60 -23.83 -16.08
N VAL A 73 36.76 -24.31 -15.61
CA VAL A 73 37.09 -24.29 -14.18
C VAL A 73 37.53 -22.90 -13.71
N ASN A 74 38.11 -22.09 -14.62
CA ASN A 74 38.66 -20.77 -14.31
C ASN A 74 38.25 -19.75 -15.38
N LEU A 75 37.72 -18.59 -14.96
CA LEU A 75 37.42 -17.44 -15.82
C LEU A 75 38.13 -16.18 -15.36
N GLN A 76 38.49 -15.32 -16.32
CA GLN A 76 39.05 -14.00 -16.04
C GLN A 76 37.96 -12.94 -16.20
N LEU A 77 37.84 -12.08 -15.19
CA LEU A 77 36.94 -10.93 -15.22
C LEU A 77 37.74 -9.65 -15.51
N VAL A 78 37.38 -8.99 -16.60
CA VAL A 78 37.87 -7.65 -16.96
C VAL A 78 36.75 -6.64 -16.72
N ILE A 79 37.01 -5.69 -15.82
CA ILE A 79 36.09 -4.58 -15.57
C ILE A 79 36.36 -3.49 -16.61
N MET A 80 35.34 -3.10 -17.36
CA MET A 80 35.44 -2.01 -18.31
C MET A 80 35.60 -0.66 -17.56
N PRO A 81 36.65 0.11 -17.90
CA PRO A 81 36.76 1.48 -17.43
C PRO A 81 35.68 2.33 -18.10
N LEU A 82 34.98 3.16 -17.31
CA LEU A 82 34.08 4.19 -17.84
C LEU A 82 34.91 5.17 -18.68
N ARG A 83 34.80 5.10 -20.01
CA ARG A 83 35.56 6.00 -20.90
C ARG A 83 35.05 7.44 -20.81
N HIS A 84 33.73 7.59 -20.72
CA HIS A 84 33.03 8.86 -20.47
C HIS A 84 31.75 8.55 -19.69
N ASP A 85 31.46 9.31 -18.64
CA ASP A 85 30.19 9.21 -17.93
C ASP A 85 29.08 9.84 -18.77
N LYS A 86 28.29 9.00 -19.46
CA LYS A 86 27.15 9.41 -20.30
C LYS A 86 25.82 9.30 -19.55
N THR A 87 25.82 9.39 -18.22
CA THR A 87 24.59 9.26 -17.40
C THR A 87 23.48 10.22 -17.84
N ARG A 88 23.83 11.48 -18.15
CA ARG A 88 22.87 12.48 -18.64
C ARG A 88 22.27 12.08 -20.00
N GLU A 89 23.08 11.54 -20.91
CA GLU A 89 22.62 11.07 -22.21
C GLU A 89 21.68 9.87 -22.05
N LEU A 90 22.04 8.91 -21.17
CA LEU A 90 21.20 7.74 -20.89
C LEU A 90 19.83 8.16 -20.35
N ARG A 91 19.80 9.07 -19.37
CA ARG A 91 18.54 9.59 -18.80
C ARG A 91 17.69 10.34 -19.82
N THR A 92 18.30 11.25 -20.58
CA THR A 92 17.56 12.02 -21.60
C THR A 92 17.03 11.12 -22.72
N ALA A 93 17.79 10.11 -23.13
CA ALA A 93 17.36 9.09 -24.08
C ALA A 93 16.20 8.26 -23.54
N THR A 94 16.28 7.84 -22.27
CA THR A 94 15.23 7.11 -21.56
C THR A 94 13.94 7.92 -21.50
N ALA A 95 14.02 9.18 -21.05
CA ALA A 95 12.87 10.09 -20.94
C ALA A 95 12.22 10.38 -22.30
N SER A 96 13.03 10.54 -23.35
CA SER A 96 12.56 10.80 -24.72
C SER A 96 12.12 9.54 -25.47
N GLY A 97 12.32 8.34 -24.91
CA GLY A 97 11.89 7.08 -25.53
C GLY A 97 12.81 6.57 -26.65
N LYS A 98 14.08 7.01 -26.70
CA LYS A 98 15.05 6.64 -27.74
C LYS A 98 15.70 5.28 -27.45
N LEU A 99 14.95 4.19 -27.66
CA LEU A 99 15.38 2.82 -27.33
C LEU A 99 16.74 2.43 -27.91
N GLU A 100 16.96 2.63 -29.21
CA GLU A 100 18.22 2.23 -29.87
C GLU A 100 19.44 2.97 -29.28
N PHE A 101 19.23 4.24 -28.90
CA PHE A 101 20.29 5.03 -28.29
C PHE A 101 20.56 4.58 -26.84
N VAL A 102 19.53 4.23 -26.08
CA VAL A 102 19.68 3.59 -24.76
C VAL A 102 20.46 2.29 -24.88
N GLN A 103 20.07 1.39 -25.78
CA GLN A 103 20.75 0.11 -25.99
C GLN A 103 22.23 0.31 -26.35
N ARG A 104 22.53 1.25 -27.25
CA ARG A 104 23.91 1.59 -27.60
C ARG A 104 24.73 2.02 -26.38
N LEU A 105 24.21 2.94 -25.57
CA LEU A 105 24.90 3.41 -24.36
C LEU A 105 25.17 2.27 -23.37
N LEU A 106 24.21 1.36 -23.19
CA LEU A 106 24.38 0.18 -22.34
C LEU A 106 25.44 -0.79 -22.90
N THR A 107 25.46 -1.01 -24.22
CA THR A 107 26.51 -1.84 -24.88
C THR A 107 27.90 -1.21 -24.84
N GLU A 108 27.98 0.12 -24.78
CA GLU A 108 29.25 0.85 -24.58
C GLU A 108 29.74 0.80 -23.11
N GLY A 109 28.98 0.17 -22.21
CA GLY A 109 29.33 -0.01 -20.81
C GLY A 109 28.88 1.10 -19.88
N GLN A 110 27.91 1.92 -20.28
CA GLN A 110 27.29 2.89 -19.37
C GLN A 110 26.58 2.15 -18.23
N ASP A 111 26.81 2.59 -17.00
CA ASP A 111 26.14 2.04 -15.82
C ASP A 111 24.64 2.41 -15.83
N PRO A 112 23.72 1.43 -15.86
CA PRO A 112 22.29 1.70 -15.82
C PRO A 112 21.79 2.21 -14.47
N ASN A 113 22.60 2.10 -13.41
CA ASN A 113 22.31 2.54 -12.05
C ASN A 113 22.99 3.85 -11.67
N SER A 114 23.56 4.57 -12.63
CA SER A 114 24.16 5.86 -12.31
C SER A 114 23.06 6.93 -12.10
N PRO A 115 22.96 7.56 -10.91
CA PRO A 115 21.91 8.54 -10.62
C PRO A 115 22.12 9.89 -11.34
N GLY A 116 23.38 10.22 -11.67
CA GLY A 116 23.78 11.52 -12.22
C GLY A 116 23.45 12.71 -11.29
N GLU A 117 23.71 13.94 -11.76
CA GLU A 117 23.50 15.18 -10.97
C GLU A 117 22.03 15.46 -10.63
N GLY A 118 21.07 14.87 -11.35
CA GLY A 118 19.64 15.10 -11.13
C GLY A 118 18.92 14.00 -10.35
N ALA A 119 19.66 13.08 -9.72
CA ALA A 119 19.22 12.02 -8.81
C ALA A 119 18.25 10.93 -9.35
N GLU A 120 17.55 11.18 -10.45
CA GLU A 120 16.56 10.30 -11.07
C GLU A 120 17.23 9.11 -11.79
N MET A 121 16.86 7.89 -11.41
CA MET A 121 17.48 6.67 -11.93
C MET A 121 16.82 6.24 -13.25
N PRO A 122 17.59 5.78 -14.27
CA PRO A 122 17.04 5.47 -15.60
C PRO A 122 15.85 4.51 -15.57
N LEU A 123 15.89 3.46 -14.73
CA LEU A 123 14.79 2.49 -14.65
C LEU A 123 13.51 3.10 -14.09
N HIS A 124 13.63 4.02 -13.12
CA HIS A 124 12.49 4.78 -12.60
C HIS A 124 11.89 5.67 -13.71
N ILE A 125 12.71 6.40 -14.48
CA ILE A 125 12.24 7.22 -15.61
C ILE A 125 11.49 6.34 -16.64
N ALA A 126 12.01 5.14 -16.93
CA ALA A 126 11.35 4.24 -17.87
C ALA A 126 9.98 3.77 -17.35
N ALA A 127 9.86 3.47 -16.06
CA ALA A 127 8.59 3.11 -15.42
C ALA A 127 7.59 4.28 -15.42
N ASP A 128 8.02 5.46 -14.96
CA ASP A 128 7.21 6.69 -14.92
C ASP A 128 6.71 7.10 -16.32
N ARG A 129 7.61 7.05 -17.31
CA ARG A 129 7.29 7.38 -18.72
C ARG A 129 6.64 6.23 -19.49
N ARG A 130 6.29 5.12 -18.82
CA ARG A 130 5.58 3.97 -19.40
C ARG A 130 6.30 3.34 -20.60
N ARG A 131 7.63 3.25 -20.54
CA ARG A 131 8.52 2.77 -21.62
C ARG A 131 8.97 1.33 -21.37
N LEU A 132 8.09 0.36 -21.66
CA LEU A 132 8.38 -1.07 -21.43
C LEU A 132 9.68 -1.56 -22.07
N ALA A 133 9.89 -1.28 -23.37
CA ALA A 133 11.08 -1.76 -24.07
C ALA A 133 12.39 -1.19 -23.47
N ILE A 134 12.34 0.04 -22.95
CA ILE A 134 13.50 0.66 -22.31
C ILE A 134 13.69 0.10 -20.90
N ALA A 135 12.61 -0.09 -20.14
CA ALA A 135 12.67 -0.77 -18.84
C ALA A 135 13.28 -2.17 -18.98
N ALA A 136 12.87 -2.92 -20.01
CA ALA A 136 13.44 -4.23 -20.34
C ALA A 136 14.94 -4.15 -20.64
N ALA A 137 15.36 -3.27 -21.55
CA ALA A 137 16.77 -3.08 -21.86
C ALA A 137 17.61 -2.70 -20.63
N LEU A 138 17.08 -1.84 -19.75
CA LEU A 138 17.77 -1.43 -18.52
C LEU A 138 17.90 -2.58 -17.53
N THR A 139 16.83 -3.35 -17.27
CA THR A 139 16.90 -4.51 -16.37
C THR A 139 17.81 -5.61 -16.91
N GLN A 140 17.81 -5.86 -18.24
CA GLN A 140 18.73 -6.80 -18.88
C GLN A 140 20.20 -6.36 -18.75
N ALA A 141 20.45 -5.04 -18.69
CA ALA A 141 21.78 -4.49 -18.46
C ALA A 141 22.19 -4.46 -16.97
N GLY A 142 21.36 -4.99 -16.05
CA GLY A 142 21.64 -5.04 -14.61
C GLY A 142 21.17 -3.82 -13.82
N ALA A 143 20.18 -3.07 -14.32
CA ALA A 143 19.52 -2.03 -13.52
C ALA A 143 18.85 -2.64 -12.27
N ASP A 144 19.06 -2.02 -11.11
CA ASP A 144 18.45 -2.44 -9.85
C ASP A 144 16.94 -2.10 -9.88
N PRO A 145 16.04 -3.11 -9.87
CA PRO A 145 14.60 -2.89 -9.87
C PRO A 145 14.07 -2.28 -8.56
N ASN A 146 14.88 -2.30 -7.49
CA ASN A 146 14.52 -1.82 -6.15
C ASN A 146 15.06 -0.43 -5.83
N VAL A 147 15.64 0.23 -6.83
CA VAL A 147 16.12 1.60 -6.69
C VAL A 147 15.02 2.52 -6.19
N VAL A 148 15.34 3.38 -5.23
CA VAL A 148 14.42 4.43 -4.76
C VAL A 148 14.81 5.74 -5.41
N SER A 149 13.86 6.35 -6.12
CA SER A 149 14.03 7.68 -6.71
C SER A 149 14.19 8.75 -5.62
N PRO A 150 15.25 9.55 -5.63
CA PRO A 150 15.43 10.65 -4.68
C PRO A 150 14.50 11.84 -4.92
N LEU A 151 13.81 11.91 -6.07
CA LEU A 151 12.94 13.04 -6.41
C LEU A 151 11.55 12.92 -5.79
N ASP A 152 10.91 11.77 -5.98
CA ASP A 152 9.53 11.51 -5.55
C ASP A 152 9.44 10.37 -4.52
N GLY A 153 10.58 9.73 -4.24
CA GLY A 153 10.67 8.62 -3.32
C GLY A 153 10.12 7.32 -3.83
N ALA A 154 9.72 7.18 -5.10
CA ALA A 154 9.11 5.96 -5.59
C ALA A 154 10.15 4.93 -6.06
N THR A 155 9.81 3.64 -5.97
CA THR A 155 10.54 2.57 -6.68
C THR A 155 10.03 2.49 -8.13
N PRO A 156 10.79 1.90 -9.07
CA PRO A 156 10.27 1.64 -10.42
C PRO A 156 8.93 0.88 -10.39
N LEU A 157 8.78 -0.09 -9.49
CA LEU A 157 7.55 -0.87 -9.36
C LEU A 157 6.40 0.00 -8.85
N SER A 158 6.62 0.85 -7.85
CA SER A 158 5.57 1.74 -7.34
C SER A 158 5.20 2.86 -8.32
N ALA A 159 6.15 3.36 -9.12
CA ALA A 159 5.87 4.27 -10.22
C ALA A 159 5.05 3.61 -11.33
N ALA A 160 5.41 2.39 -11.76
CA ALA A 160 4.64 1.63 -12.74
C ALA A 160 3.22 1.33 -12.25
N ALA A 161 3.09 1.01 -10.95
CA ALA A 161 1.82 0.78 -10.29
C ALA A 161 0.94 2.05 -10.24
N ALA A 162 1.52 3.21 -9.92
CA ALA A 162 0.83 4.51 -9.91
C ALA A 162 0.27 4.92 -11.28
N HIS A 163 0.95 4.53 -12.36
CA HIS A 163 0.53 4.79 -13.73
C HIS A 163 -0.33 3.69 -14.36
N GLY A 164 -0.62 2.62 -13.61
CA GLY A 164 -1.47 1.52 -14.07
C GLY A 164 -0.85 0.67 -15.17
N ASN A 165 0.47 0.72 -15.35
CA ASN A 165 1.14 0.03 -16.44
C ASN A 165 1.44 -1.43 -16.08
N LEU A 166 0.42 -2.28 -16.18
CA LEU A 166 0.50 -3.71 -15.84
C LEU A 166 1.65 -4.44 -16.54
N ARG A 167 1.96 -4.10 -17.79
CA ARG A 167 3.06 -4.74 -18.53
C ARG A 167 4.43 -4.43 -17.91
N ILE A 168 4.63 -3.20 -17.43
CA ILE A 168 5.88 -2.84 -16.73
C ILE A 168 5.91 -3.47 -15.35
N VAL A 169 4.78 -3.53 -14.63
CA VAL A 169 4.68 -4.22 -13.33
C VAL A 169 5.11 -5.69 -13.49
N GLN A 170 4.52 -6.42 -14.43
CA GLN A 170 4.88 -7.81 -14.75
C GLN A 170 6.37 -7.96 -15.05
N HIS A 171 6.91 -7.09 -15.92
CA HIS A 171 8.32 -7.11 -16.29
C HIS A 171 9.24 -6.87 -15.09
N LEU A 172 8.93 -5.89 -14.24
CA LEU A 172 9.73 -5.57 -13.06
C LEU A 172 9.71 -6.70 -12.03
N LEU A 173 8.58 -7.37 -11.84
CA LEU A 173 8.48 -8.54 -10.96
C LEU A 173 9.30 -9.73 -11.50
N GLN A 174 9.25 -9.97 -12.82
CA GLN A 174 10.13 -10.94 -13.48
C GLN A 174 11.61 -10.60 -13.31
N ALA A 175 11.94 -9.30 -13.27
CA ALA A 175 13.28 -8.80 -12.98
C ALA A 175 13.62 -8.76 -11.47
N HIS A 176 12.83 -9.41 -10.61
CA HIS A 176 13.03 -9.50 -9.16
C HIS A 176 12.87 -8.18 -8.39
N ALA A 177 11.99 -7.28 -8.84
CA ALA A 177 11.52 -6.17 -8.02
C ALA A 177 10.84 -6.71 -6.75
N SER A 178 11.12 -6.07 -5.62
CA SER A 178 10.52 -6.38 -4.33
C SER A 178 9.09 -5.86 -4.31
N LEU A 179 8.16 -6.81 -4.25
CA LEU A 179 6.71 -6.60 -4.36
C LEU A 179 6.17 -5.59 -3.34
N ASP A 180 6.72 -5.61 -2.13
CA ASP A 180 6.24 -4.86 -0.98
C ASP A 180 7.24 -3.82 -0.46
N LEU A 181 8.23 -3.43 -1.27
CA LEU A 181 9.21 -2.41 -0.89
C LEU A 181 8.56 -1.02 -0.94
N PRO A 182 8.37 -0.34 0.22
CA PRO A 182 7.90 1.03 0.21
C PRO A 182 8.97 1.97 -0.34
N GLY A 183 8.53 2.95 -1.11
CA GLY A 183 9.37 4.10 -1.45
C GLY A 183 9.71 4.98 -0.24
N SER A 184 10.53 6.01 -0.40
CA SER A 184 10.74 7.03 0.64
C SER A 184 9.51 7.93 0.87
N ASN A 185 8.54 7.92 -0.07
CA ASN A 185 7.19 8.43 0.18
C ASN A 185 6.36 7.55 1.14
N GLY A 186 6.92 6.41 1.55
CA GLY A 186 6.35 5.49 2.51
C GLY A 186 5.30 4.54 1.95
N ARG A 187 4.98 4.58 0.65
CA ARG A 187 3.89 3.78 0.06
C ARG A 187 4.42 2.55 -0.67
N THR A 188 3.77 1.40 -0.47
CA THR A 188 4.03 0.17 -1.23
C THR A 188 3.47 0.29 -2.66
N PRO A 189 3.93 -0.54 -3.61
CA PRO A 189 3.35 -0.58 -4.96
C PRO A 189 1.84 -0.85 -4.95
N LEU A 190 1.35 -1.72 -4.06
CA LEU A 190 -0.07 -2.02 -3.92
C LEU A 190 -0.88 -0.80 -3.43
N ILE A 191 -0.36 -0.02 -2.48
CA ILE A 191 -0.97 1.25 -2.05
C ILE A 191 -1.03 2.24 -3.23
N MET A 192 0.05 2.37 -4.00
CA MET A 192 0.08 3.29 -5.15
C MET A 192 -0.93 2.89 -6.24
N ALA A 193 -1.00 1.62 -6.64
CA ALA A 193 -2.02 1.15 -7.59
C ALA A 193 -3.43 1.40 -7.07
N THR A 194 -3.62 1.23 -5.76
CA THR A 194 -4.91 1.41 -5.10
C THR A 194 -5.36 2.86 -5.09
N ILE A 195 -4.51 3.81 -4.65
CA ILE A 195 -4.82 5.25 -4.64
C ILE A 195 -5.24 5.72 -6.05
N HIS A 196 -4.53 5.26 -7.08
CA HIS A 196 -4.78 5.67 -8.45
C HIS A 196 -5.88 4.86 -9.17
N GLY A 197 -6.50 3.89 -8.51
CA GLY A 197 -7.67 3.18 -9.04
C GLY A 197 -7.37 2.12 -10.10
N HIS A 198 -6.12 1.65 -10.19
CA HIS A 198 -5.68 0.73 -11.24
C HIS A 198 -6.00 -0.73 -10.89
N LEU A 199 -7.26 -1.12 -11.05
CA LEU A 199 -7.77 -2.44 -10.66
C LEU A 199 -6.94 -3.60 -11.23
N GLY A 200 -6.59 -3.57 -12.52
CA GLY A 200 -5.81 -4.68 -13.13
C GLY A 200 -4.41 -4.82 -12.57
N VAL A 201 -3.79 -3.73 -12.10
CA VAL A 201 -2.50 -3.82 -11.37
C VAL A 201 -2.72 -4.36 -9.96
N VAL A 202 -3.77 -3.93 -9.27
CA VAL A 202 -4.11 -4.45 -7.93
C VAL A 202 -4.37 -5.96 -7.98
N GLU A 203 -5.20 -6.42 -8.91
CA GLU A 203 -5.49 -7.85 -9.10
C GLU A 203 -4.20 -8.65 -9.30
N HIS A 204 -3.31 -8.17 -10.19
CA HIS A 204 -2.05 -8.85 -10.45
C HIS A 204 -1.09 -8.84 -9.24
N LEU A 205 -0.93 -7.71 -8.54
CA LEU A 205 -0.07 -7.66 -7.34
C LEU A 205 -0.57 -8.60 -6.24
N VAL A 206 -1.89 -8.73 -6.09
CA VAL A 206 -2.53 -9.68 -5.16
C VAL A 206 -2.29 -11.14 -5.60
N GLU A 207 -2.38 -11.43 -6.89
CA GLU A 207 -2.05 -12.75 -7.45
C GLU A 207 -0.59 -13.14 -7.20
N GLU A 208 0.33 -12.16 -7.26
CA GLU A 208 1.75 -12.31 -6.94
C GLU A 208 2.03 -12.33 -5.41
N HIS A 209 0.98 -12.40 -4.59
CA HIS A 209 1.03 -12.49 -3.12
C HIS A 209 1.58 -11.25 -2.40
N ALA A 210 1.28 -10.04 -2.91
CA ALA A 210 1.56 -8.80 -2.18
C ALA A 210 0.83 -8.81 -0.83
N ASP A 211 1.47 -8.31 0.22
CA ASP A 211 0.85 -8.21 1.54
C ASP A 211 -0.27 -7.15 1.52
N VAL A 212 -1.51 -7.64 1.48
CA VAL A 212 -2.73 -6.83 1.35
C VAL A 212 -3.02 -5.95 2.56
N ASP A 213 -2.42 -6.25 3.72
CA ASP A 213 -2.60 -5.50 4.96
C ASP A 213 -1.39 -4.63 5.29
N LYS A 214 -0.30 -4.70 4.50
CA LYS A 214 0.92 -3.94 4.75
C LYS A 214 0.66 -2.44 4.73
N PRO A 215 0.83 -1.75 5.87
CA PRO A 215 0.68 -0.31 5.90
C PRO A 215 1.85 0.36 5.20
N GLY A 216 1.67 1.64 4.87
CA GLY A 216 2.79 2.50 4.53
C GLY A 216 3.75 2.68 5.71
N VAL A 217 4.83 3.40 5.48
CA VAL A 217 5.82 3.76 6.51
C VAL A 217 5.98 5.28 6.59
N GLY A 218 6.52 5.77 7.72
CA GLY A 218 6.68 7.22 7.95
C GLY A 218 5.34 7.94 7.89
N GLN A 219 5.23 8.97 7.04
CA GLN A 219 3.99 9.75 6.90
C GLN A 219 2.82 8.96 6.27
N ALA A 220 3.10 7.83 5.61
CA ALA A 220 2.07 6.95 5.06
C ALA A 220 1.65 5.80 6.02
N ALA A 221 2.15 5.79 7.26
CA ALA A 221 1.85 4.72 8.23
C ALA A 221 0.38 4.67 8.67
N LEU A 222 -0.39 5.73 8.42
CA LEU A 222 -1.83 5.78 8.72
C LEU A 222 -2.70 5.08 7.68
N THR A 223 -2.12 4.55 6.61
CA THR A 223 -2.85 3.96 5.49
C THR A 223 -2.32 2.58 5.10
N ASN A 224 -3.21 1.63 4.86
CA ASN A 224 -2.94 0.39 4.14
C ASN A 224 -3.73 0.36 2.80
N PRO A 225 -3.59 -0.68 1.96
CA PRO A 225 -4.33 -0.78 0.70
C PRO A 225 -5.84 -0.62 0.87
N LEU A 226 -6.45 -1.32 1.83
CA LEU A 226 -7.90 -1.28 2.03
C LEU A 226 -8.39 0.12 2.45
N TRP A 227 -7.65 0.80 3.33
CA TRP A 227 -7.88 2.18 3.72
C TRP A 227 -7.83 3.12 2.51
N SER A 228 -6.78 3.04 1.69
CA SER A 228 -6.65 3.90 0.50
C SER A 228 -7.76 3.64 -0.53
N ALA A 229 -8.19 2.39 -0.70
CA ALA A 229 -9.32 2.06 -1.58
C ALA A 229 -10.65 2.65 -1.05
N ALA A 230 -10.82 2.65 0.26
CA ALA A 230 -11.96 3.22 0.95
C ALA A 230 -11.98 4.76 0.81
N GLU A 231 -10.84 5.40 1.06
CA GLU A 231 -10.65 6.85 0.93
C GLU A 231 -10.97 7.33 -0.49
N CYS A 232 -10.42 6.68 -1.51
CA CYS A 232 -10.61 7.07 -2.92
C CYS A 232 -11.92 6.55 -3.55
N ASN A 233 -12.79 5.89 -2.78
CA ASN A 233 -14.05 5.29 -3.23
C ASN A 233 -13.90 4.25 -4.35
N HIS A 234 -12.77 3.54 -4.42
CA HIS A 234 -12.50 2.50 -5.40
C HIS A 234 -13.13 1.16 -5.00
N SER A 235 -14.46 1.11 -4.97
CA SER A 235 -15.23 -0.05 -4.47
C SER A 235 -14.89 -1.41 -5.10
N ARG A 236 -14.48 -1.44 -6.38
CA ARG A 236 -14.00 -2.68 -7.03
C ARG A 236 -12.67 -3.16 -6.47
N ILE A 237 -11.78 -2.24 -6.11
CA ILE A 237 -10.51 -2.57 -5.43
C ILE A 237 -10.81 -3.01 -3.99
N VAL A 238 -11.69 -2.33 -3.26
CA VAL A 238 -12.17 -2.78 -1.93
C VAL A 238 -12.65 -4.24 -1.99
N ALA A 239 -13.51 -4.56 -2.95
CA ALA A 239 -14.01 -5.93 -3.12
C ALA A 239 -12.89 -6.94 -3.43
N THR A 240 -11.86 -6.53 -4.17
CA THR A 240 -10.71 -7.39 -4.52
C THR A 240 -9.83 -7.66 -3.32
N LEU A 241 -9.47 -6.62 -2.56
CA LEU A 241 -8.68 -6.76 -1.33
C LEU A 241 -9.39 -7.61 -0.28
N LEU A 242 -10.70 -7.43 -0.10
CA LEU A 242 -11.48 -8.25 0.85
C LEU A 242 -11.58 -9.73 0.42
N ARG A 243 -11.67 -10.01 -0.88
CA ARG A 243 -11.58 -11.40 -1.39
C ARG A 243 -10.20 -12.02 -1.13
N ALA A 244 -9.16 -11.18 -1.13
CA ALA A 244 -7.80 -11.55 -0.76
C ALA A 244 -7.56 -11.61 0.75
N ARG A 245 -8.63 -11.55 1.56
CA ARG A 245 -8.61 -11.64 3.03
C ARG A 245 -7.92 -10.47 3.75
N ALA A 246 -7.90 -9.28 3.14
CA ALA A 246 -7.53 -8.07 3.85
C ALA A 246 -8.38 -7.89 5.12
N ASP A 247 -7.77 -7.42 6.20
CA ASP A 247 -8.44 -7.13 7.46
C ASP A 247 -9.43 -5.96 7.28
N VAL A 248 -10.72 -6.30 7.29
CA VAL A 248 -11.83 -5.34 7.09
C VAL A 248 -11.84 -4.25 8.15
N ASP A 249 -11.36 -4.56 9.36
CA ASP A 249 -11.30 -3.68 10.51
C ASP A 249 -9.86 -3.25 10.84
N TRP A 250 -8.96 -3.31 9.86
CA TRP A 250 -7.60 -2.81 10.01
C TRP A 250 -7.61 -1.43 10.65
N ASN A 251 -6.83 -1.27 11.71
CA ASN A 251 -6.85 -0.07 12.50
C ASN A 251 -5.52 0.68 12.39
N ASN A 252 -5.60 1.95 12.00
CA ASN A 252 -4.42 2.79 11.95
C ASN A 252 -4.02 3.29 13.35
N PRO A 253 -2.83 3.90 13.51
CA PRO A 253 -2.40 4.48 14.79
C PRO A 253 -3.36 5.49 15.43
N ASP A 254 -4.26 6.11 14.65
CA ASP A 254 -5.29 7.03 15.15
C ASP A 254 -6.58 6.31 15.60
N GLY A 255 -6.63 4.99 15.60
CA GLY A 255 -7.82 4.23 15.98
C GLY A 255 -8.89 4.13 14.88
N ARG A 256 -8.61 4.61 13.67
CA ARG A 256 -9.59 4.67 12.58
C ARG A 256 -9.55 3.40 11.71
N THR A 257 -10.73 2.94 11.29
CA THR A 257 -10.92 1.81 10.36
C THR A 257 -11.17 2.27 8.92
N PRO A 258 -11.03 1.40 7.89
CA PRO A 258 -11.44 1.71 6.52
C PRO A 258 -12.88 2.20 6.41
N LEU A 259 -13.80 1.67 7.22
CA LEU A 259 -15.20 2.14 7.25
C LEU A 259 -15.29 3.58 7.76
N TRP A 260 -14.57 3.91 8.84
CA TRP A 260 -14.48 5.28 9.35
C TRP A 260 -13.99 6.24 8.26
N CYS A 261 -12.94 5.87 7.53
CA CYS A 261 -12.40 6.67 6.44
C CYS A 261 -13.38 6.86 5.28
N ALA A 262 -14.03 5.77 4.84
CA ALA A 262 -15.02 5.83 3.77
C ALA A 262 -16.16 6.79 4.12
N VAL A 263 -16.60 6.77 5.38
CA VAL A 263 -17.68 7.63 5.87
C VAL A 263 -17.25 9.09 5.95
N ALA A 264 -16.07 9.38 6.51
CA ALA A 264 -15.53 10.74 6.61
C ALA A 264 -15.41 11.42 5.23
N ASN A 265 -15.07 10.64 4.19
CA ASN A 265 -14.89 11.13 2.82
C ASN A 265 -16.15 11.02 1.93
N GLY A 266 -17.27 10.48 2.45
CA GLY A 266 -18.48 10.28 1.64
C GLY A 266 -18.34 9.18 0.56
N SER A 267 -17.40 8.26 0.72
CA SER A 267 -17.12 7.13 -0.18
C SER A 267 -18.16 6.00 0.00
N ILE A 268 -19.41 6.29 -0.35
CA ILE A 268 -20.58 5.45 -0.03
C ILE A 268 -20.48 4.05 -0.61
N GLN A 269 -19.94 3.89 -1.83
CA GLN A 269 -19.84 2.57 -2.45
C GLN A 269 -18.82 1.70 -1.71
N SER A 270 -17.66 2.25 -1.36
CA SER A 270 -16.68 1.56 -0.50
C SER A 270 -17.27 1.23 0.87
N ALA A 271 -17.98 2.17 1.52
CA ALA A 271 -18.63 1.92 2.80
C ALA A 271 -19.64 0.75 2.72
N ARG A 272 -20.47 0.68 1.67
CA ARG A 272 -21.41 -0.44 1.45
C ARG A 272 -20.70 -1.78 1.31
N TYR A 273 -19.58 -1.82 0.58
CA TYR A 273 -18.80 -3.05 0.43
C TYR A 273 -18.17 -3.50 1.76
N LEU A 274 -17.58 -2.57 2.52
CA LEU A 274 -17.00 -2.85 3.83
C LEU A 274 -18.06 -3.39 4.81
N LEU A 275 -19.22 -2.74 4.89
CA LEU A 275 -20.34 -3.19 5.74
C LEU A 275 -20.84 -4.58 5.33
N LYS A 276 -20.97 -4.84 4.03
CA LYS A 276 -21.34 -6.17 3.52
C LYS A 276 -20.31 -7.24 3.86
N ALA A 277 -19.04 -6.86 3.98
CA ALA A 277 -17.95 -7.75 4.37
C ALA A 277 -17.79 -7.89 5.90
N GLY A 278 -18.68 -7.29 6.69
CA GLY A 278 -18.70 -7.45 8.14
C GLY A 278 -17.85 -6.43 8.91
N ALA A 279 -17.53 -5.27 8.31
CA ALA A 279 -16.88 -4.18 9.02
C ALA A 279 -17.63 -3.80 10.30
N SER A 280 -16.89 -3.60 11.38
CA SER A 280 -17.43 -3.20 12.67
C SER A 280 -17.97 -1.77 12.62
N VAL A 281 -19.30 -1.65 12.60
CA VAL A 281 -20.03 -0.40 12.35
C VAL A 281 -19.80 0.68 13.41
N ASN A 282 -19.44 0.27 14.63
CA ASN A 282 -19.39 1.13 15.82
C ASN A 282 -17.95 1.36 16.34
N CYS A 283 -16.92 0.92 15.60
CA CYS A 283 -15.52 1.11 15.98
C CYS A 283 -15.15 2.59 16.02
N THR A 284 -14.71 3.06 17.19
CA THR A 284 -14.34 4.46 17.41
C THR A 284 -12.88 4.71 17.11
N ASP A 285 -12.56 5.91 16.64
CA ASP A 285 -11.19 6.40 16.61
C ASP A 285 -10.61 6.67 18.02
N GLN A 286 -9.37 7.14 18.09
CA GLN A 286 -8.69 7.48 19.35
C GLN A 286 -9.39 8.59 20.14
N HIS A 287 -10.22 9.40 19.49
CA HIS A 287 -11.01 10.42 20.16
C HIS A 287 -12.31 9.86 20.71
N GLY A 288 -12.74 8.66 20.31
CA GLY A 288 -14.02 8.06 20.68
C GLY A 288 -15.11 8.33 19.65
N ASP A 289 -14.76 8.77 18.44
CA ASP A 289 -15.74 9.13 17.42
C ASP A 289 -16.06 7.94 16.52
N ALA A 290 -17.31 7.47 16.58
CA ALA A 290 -17.83 6.36 15.77
C ALA A 290 -18.22 6.82 14.36
N PRO A 291 -18.25 5.91 13.35
CA PRO A 291 -18.55 6.24 11.96
C PRO A 291 -19.88 7.00 11.80
N LEU A 292 -20.94 6.62 12.53
CA LEU A 292 -22.23 7.32 12.41
C LEU A 292 -22.14 8.77 12.86
N TRP A 293 -21.44 9.04 13.96
CA TRP A 293 -21.25 10.41 14.43
C TRP A 293 -20.45 11.22 13.41
N VAL A 294 -19.38 10.64 12.86
CA VAL A 294 -18.55 11.28 11.82
C VAL A 294 -19.37 11.58 10.57
N ALA A 295 -20.24 10.66 10.12
CA ALA A 295 -21.15 10.90 8.98
C ALA A 295 -22.02 12.14 9.20
N VAL A 296 -22.57 12.31 10.40
CA VAL A 296 -23.38 13.48 10.76
C VAL A 296 -22.52 14.74 10.87
N ALA A 297 -21.37 14.66 11.54
CA ALA A 297 -20.46 15.79 11.72
C ALA A 297 -19.93 16.33 10.39
N CYS A 298 -19.66 15.45 9.43
CA CYS A 298 -19.24 15.80 8.07
C CYS A 298 -20.41 16.18 7.15
N GLY A 299 -21.67 15.95 7.55
CA GLY A 299 -22.86 16.25 6.73
C GLY A 299 -23.03 15.32 5.52
N GLN A 300 -22.85 14.00 5.73
CA GLN A 300 -22.90 12.96 4.70
C GLN A 300 -24.22 12.16 4.81
N PRO A 301 -25.33 12.61 4.20
CA PRO A 301 -26.65 12.01 4.43
C PRO A 301 -26.75 10.57 3.93
N GLU A 302 -26.12 10.24 2.80
CA GLU A 302 -26.08 8.87 2.28
C GLU A 302 -25.26 7.93 3.18
N ALA A 303 -24.21 8.44 3.83
CA ALA A 303 -23.43 7.66 4.79
C ALA A 303 -24.25 7.39 6.06
N VAL A 304 -24.99 8.38 6.55
CA VAL A 304 -25.94 8.22 7.67
C VAL A 304 -26.97 7.14 7.34
N GLU A 305 -27.58 7.17 6.14
CA GLU A 305 -28.52 6.13 5.72
C GLU A 305 -27.87 4.75 5.66
N CYS A 306 -26.66 4.67 5.10
CA CYS A 306 -25.92 3.43 4.96
C CYS A 306 -25.62 2.78 6.32
N LEU A 307 -25.17 3.57 7.30
CA LEU A 307 -24.82 3.12 8.64
C LEU A 307 -26.06 2.73 9.46
N ILE A 308 -27.13 3.52 9.39
CA ILE A 308 -28.42 3.17 10.03
C ILE A 308 -28.95 1.84 9.46
N ALA A 309 -28.88 1.64 8.14
CA ALA A 309 -29.29 0.39 7.51
C ALA A 309 -28.41 -0.80 7.95
N ALA A 310 -27.16 -0.54 8.33
CA ALA A 310 -26.25 -1.53 8.90
C ALA A 310 -26.37 -1.67 10.43
N LEU A 311 -27.45 -1.16 11.03
CA LEU A 311 -27.74 -1.27 12.47
C LEU A 311 -26.66 -0.61 13.36
N SER A 312 -26.05 0.49 12.90
CA SER A 312 -25.19 1.34 13.75
C SER A 312 -25.92 1.76 15.02
N ASP A 313 -25.20 1.87 16.13
CA ASP A 313 -25.78 2.41 17.37
C ASP A 313 -26.03 3.93 17.21
N VAL A 314 -27.30 4.27 16.99
CA VAL A 314 -27.76 5.66 16.77
C VAL A 314 -27.57 6.58 17.98
N ASN A 315 -27.34 6.00 19.15
CA ASN A 315 -27.18 6.71 20.41
C ASN A 315 -25.74 6.67 20.95
N GLN A 316 -24.80 6.03 20.24
CA GLN A 316 -23.40 6.00 20.62
C GLN A 316 -22.85 7.44 20.66
N LEU A 317 -22.31 7.81 21.82
CA LEU A 317 -21.77 9.14 22.04
C LEU A 317 -20.37 9.25 21.45
N ALA A 318 -20.07 10.41 20.87
CA ALA A 318 -18.72 10.81 20.48
C ALA A 318 -17.82 11.00 21.70
N GLY A 319 -16.52 11.21 21.45
CA GLY A 319 -15.52 11.48 22.47
C GLY A 319 -15.85 12.65 23.40
N ASN A 320 -16.44 13.69 22.82
CA ASN A 320 -16.89 14.89 23.52
C ASN A 320 -18.25 14.71 24.24
N GLY A 321 -18.82 13.51 24.20
CA GLY A 321 -20.11 13.15 24.78
C GLY A 321 -21.32 13.54 23.93
N GLN A 322 -21.19 14.15 22.76
CA GLN A 322 -22.36 14.47 21.92
C GLN A 322 -22.97 13.22 21.29
N SER A 323 -24.31 13.16 21.24
CA SER A 323 -25.01 12.17 20.43
C SER A 323 -25.06 12.61 18.96
N PRO A 324 -25.19 11.66 18.00
CA PRO A 324 -25.39 12.00 16.60
C PRO A 324 -26.59 12.94 16.38
N LEU A 325 -27.69 12.76 17.13
CA LEU A 325 -28.87 13.63 17.01
C LEU A 325 -28.61 15.06 17.48
N CYS A 326 -27.86 15.26 18.57
CA CYS A 326 -27.47 16.59 19.03
C CYS A 326 -26.59 17.30 18.00
N THR A 327 -25.61 16.59 17.42
CA THR A 327 -24.73 17.15 16.39
C THR A 327 -25.52 17.48 15.12
N ALA A 328 -26.46 16.63 14.69
CA ALA A 328 -27.35 16.92 13.55
C ALA A 328 -28.20 18.18 13.79
N ALA A 329 -28.74 18.34 15.01
CA ALA A 329 -29.54 19.49 15.38
C ALA A 329 -28.73 20.80 15.41
N LEU A 330 -27.52 20.77 15.99
CA LEU A 330 -26.58 21.91 16.00
C LEU A 330 -26.23 22.37 14.57
N ARG A 331 -26.03 21.42 13.67
CA ARG A 331 -25.70 21.67 12.25
C ARG A 331 -26.90 22.08 11.40
N CYS A 332 -28.11 22.11 11.99
CA CYS A 332 -29.36 22.34 11.28
C CYS A 332 -29.62 21.34 10.12
N ASP A 333 -29.11 20.11 10.24
CA ASP A 333 -29.28 19.04 9.24
C ASP A 333 -30.61 18.31 9.46
N LEU A 334 -31.69 18.92 8.93
CA LEU A 334 -33.04 18.37 9.04
C LEU A 334 -33.15 16.94 8.45
N PRO A 335 -32.56 16.62 7.28
CA PRO A 335 -32.55 15.26 6.76
C PRO A 335 -31.90 14.24 7.72
N ALA A 336 -30.74 14.54 8.32
CA ALA A 336 -30.10 13.65 9.30
C ALA A 336 -30.95 13.51 10.57
N VAL A 337 -31.52 14.61 11.09
CA VAL A 337 -32.43 14.59 12.26
C VAL A 337 -33.60 13.65 12.02
N ARG A 338 -34.29 13.77 10.86
CA ARG A 338 -35.42 12.89 10.53
C ARG A 338 -35.02 11.42 10.47
N ARG A 339 -33.86 11.11 9.89
CA ARG A 339 -33.35 9.74 9.77
C ARG A 339 -33.01 9.14 11.12
N LEU A 340 -32.30 9.89 11.95
CA LEU A 340 -31.92 9.48 13.31
C LEU A 340 -33.16 9.25 14.19
N LEU A 341 -34.14 10.15 14.16
CA LEU A 341 -35.41 9.99 14.91
C LEU A 341 -36.19 8.75 14.45
N ARG A 342 -36.29 8.52 13.14
CA ARG A 342 -36.92 7.30 12.59
C ARG A 342 -36.17 6.03 13.00
N ALA A 343 -34.86 6.10 13.17
CA ALA A 343 -34.02 5.01 13.64
C ALA A 343 -34.00 4.85 15.17
N GLY A 344 -34.76 5.67 15.91
CA GLY A 344 -34.90 5.55 17.36
C GLY A 344 -33.85 6.31 18.18
N ALA A 345 -33.23 7.36 17.62
CA ALA A 345 -32.33 8.22 18.37
C ALA A 345 -33.03 8.94 19.54
N ASP A 346 -32.36 9.00 20.68
CA ASP A 346 -32.88 9.61 21.90
C ASP A 346 -32.83 11.14 21.83
N GLU A 347 -33.93 11.79 22.21
CA GLU A 347 -34.07 13.24 22.21
C GLU A 347 -33.41 13.92 23.42
N ARG A 348 -32.54 13.24 24.16
CA ARG A 348 -31.80 13.82 25.27
C ARG A 348 -30.36 13.34 25.27
N ASP A 349 -29.42 14.28 25.39
CA ASP A 349 -28.01 13.94 25.59
C ASP A 349 -27.75 13.38 27.00
N TRP A 350 -26.51 12.98 27.26
CA TRP A 350 -26.06 12.49 28.58
C TRP A 350 -26.22 13.52 29.71
N GLN A 351 -26.31 14.82 29.39
CA GLN A 351 -26.59 15.90 30.33
C GLN A 351 -28.10 16.14 30.52
N GLY A 352 -28.95 15.43 29.76
CA GLY A 352 -30.40 15.58 29.78
C GLY A 352 -30.93 16.75 28.95
N ARG A 353 -30.09 17.44 28.17
CA ARG A 353 -30.47 18.55 27.28
C ARG A 353 -31.15 18.01 26.03
N SER A 354 -32.18 18.71 25.56
CA SER A 354 -32.84 18.34 24.30
C SER A 354 -32.00 18.82 23.11
N PRO A 355 -31.82 18.02 22.04
CA PRO A 355 -31.31 18.51 20.76
C PRO A 355 -32.09 19.74 20.25
N ALA A 356 -33.36 19.91 20.65
CA ALA A 356 -34.17 21.06 20.26
C ALA A 356 -33.68 22.38 20.90
N ASP A 357 -33.10 22.30 22.09
CA ASP A 357 -32.51 23.46 22.79
C ASP A 357 -31.22 23.91 22.10
N LEU A 358 -30.52 22.97 21.45
CA LEU A 358 -29.28 23.20 20.71
C LEU A 358 -29.53 23.68 19.27
N ALA A 359 -30.68 23.32 18.68
CA ALA A 359 -31.01 23.71 17.32
C ALA A 359 -31.19 25.22 17.19
N ILE A 360 -30.66 25.83 16.13
CA ILE A 360 -30.94 27.24 15.80
C ILE A 360 -32.14 27.33 14.84
N SER A 361 -32.23 26.41 13.86
CA SER A 361 -33.32 26.35 12.88
C SER A 361 -34.68 26.06 13.52
N THR A 362 -35.70 26.81 13.10
CA THR A 362 -37.08 26.63 13.58
C THR A 362 -37.70 25.33 13.06
N GLU A 363 -37.30 24.88 11.87
CA GLU A 363 -37.74 23.65 11.23
C GLU A 363 -37.23 22.42 11.98
N VAL A 364 -35.95 22.43 12.35
CA VAL A 364 -35.34 21.36 13.16
C VAL A 364 -35.98 21.31 14.55
N LYS A 365 -36.20 22.46 15.18
CA LYS A 365 -36.97 22.53 16.45
C LYS A 365 -38.35 21.90 16.28
N LYS A 366 -39.12 22.33 15.28
CA LYS A 366 -40.48 21.79 15.05
C LYS A 366 -40.46 20.28 14.84
N GLU A 367 -39.47 19.75 14.13
CA GLU A 367 -39.38 18.31 13.88
C GLU A 367 -39.04 17.52 15.15
N LEU A 368 -38.11 18.01 15.97
CA LEU A 368 -37.75 17.39 17.26
C LEU A 368 -38.94 17.41 18.24
N HIS A 369 -39.71 18.50 18.30
CA HIS A 369 -40.88 18.56 19.18
C HIS A 369 -42.01 17.60 18.79
N LYS A 370 -42.05 17.08 17.55
CA LYS A 370 -43.09 16.12 17.12
C LYS A 370 -42.89 14.71 17.69
N HIS A 371 -41.65 14.32 18.01
CA HIS A 371 -41.32 12.92 18.27
C HIS A 371 -41.32 12.53 19.77
N GLY A 372 -41.31 13.49 20.69
CA GLY A 372 -41.54 13.29 22.14
C GLY A 372 -40.36 12.60 22.85
N PRO A 373 -39.97 13.05 24.07
CA PRO A 373 -38.66 12.68 24.62
C PRO A 373 -38.57 11.20 25.02
N LYS A 374 -37.73 10.45 24.31
CA LYS A 374 -37.20 9.14 24.73
C LYS A 374 -35.87 9.33 25.45
N MET A 375 -35.67 8.61 26.56
CA MET A 375 -34.50 8.78 27.45
C MET A 375 -33.53 7.62 27.32
N LEU A 376 -32.23 7.94 27.34
CA LEU A 376 -31.14 6.95 27.44
C LEU A 376 -31.35 5.98 28.62
N PRO A 377 -31.14 4.68 28.43
CA PRO A 377 -31.22 3.69 29.50
C PRO A 377 -30.17 3.94 30.58
N ARG A 378 -30.55 3.68 31.84
CA ARG A 378 -29.64 3.72 32.99
C ARG A 378 -28.77 2.46 32.98
N ASP A 379 -27.53 2.57 33.46
CA ASP A 379 -26.68 1.41 33.70
C ASP A 379 -27.21 0.54 34.84
N GLN A 380 -26.55 -0.60 35.08
CA GLN A 380 -26.88 -1.54 36.15
C GLN A 380 -26.82 -0.95 37.58
N HIS A 381 -26.27 0.25 37.74
CA HIS A 381 -26.20 0.99 39.00
C HIS A 381 -27.24 2.13 39.07
N GLY A 382 -28.13 2.25 38.08
CA GLY A 382 -29.12 3.33 38.01
C GLY A 382 -28.51 4.68 37.60
N GLU A 383 -27.25 4.70 37.20
CA GLU A 383 -26.47 5.86 36.78
C GLU A 383 -26.49 5.99 35.26
N ARG A 384 -26.33 7.21 34.76
CA ARG A 384 -26.21 7.45 33.31
C ARG A 384 -24.73 7.39 32.92
N PRO A 385 -24.37 6.91 31.71
CA PRO A 385 -22.98 6.79 31.30
C PRO A 385 -22.24 8.12 31.47
N ARG A 386 -21.30 8.19 32.42
CA ARG A 386 -20.43 9.35 32.65
C ARG A 386 -19.06 9.06 32.03
N LEU A 387 -18.71 9.76 30.96
CA LEU A 387 -17.32 9.84 30.52
C LEU A 387 -16.56 10.73 31.51
N LYS A 388 -15.73 10.14 32.37
CA LYS A 388 -14.74 10.90 33.14
C LYS A 388 -13.64 11.35 32.17
N LEU A 389 -13.67 12.61 31.77
CA LEU A 389 -12.52 13.26 31.14
C LEU A 389 -11.35 13.23 32.13
N SER A 390 -10.29 12.49 31.81
CA SER A 390 -9.04 12.60 32.55
C SER A 390 -8.41 13.97 32.26
N LYS A 391 -7.69 14.54 33.23
CA LYS A 391 -7.06 15.87 33.11
C LYS A 391 -6.02 15.97 31.97
N ASP A 392 -5.66 14.85 31.36
CA ASP A 392 -4.61 14.74 30.34
C ASP A 392 -5.17 14.41 28.95
N GLY A 393 -6.48 14.56 28.72
CA GLY A 393 -7.09 14.41 27.40
C GLY A 393 -7.15 12.98 26.83
N SER A 394 -6.71 11.97 27.59
CA SER A 394 -6.88 10.56 27.21
C SER A 394 -8.16 9.98 27.83
N ALA A 395 -9.06 9.48 26.99
CA ALA A 395 -10.27 8.78 27.41
C ALA A 395 -9.90 7.37 27.89
N LYS A 396 -9.60 7.20 29.19
CA LYS A 396 -9.56 5.87 29.81
C LYS A 396 -10.95 5.53 30.36
N ARG A 397 -11.58 4.48 29.82
CA ARG A 397 -12.66 3.76 30.52
C ARG A 397 -12.10 3.22 31.85
N SER A 398 -12.87 3.35 32.92
CA SER A 398 -12.62 2.67 34.19
C SER A 398 -12.47 1.16 33.95
N PRO A 399 -11.49 0.46 34.54
CA PRO A 399 -11.39 -0.99 34.40
C PRO A 399 -12.50 -1.63 35.23
N GLY A 400 -13.52 -2.17 34.57
CA GLY A 400 -14.69 -2.70 35.26
C GLY A 400 -15.66 -3.49 34.37
N SER A 401 -15.16 -4.43 33.57
CA SER A 401 -15.78 -5.76 33.34
C SER A 401 -15.02 -6.53 32.26
N ALA A 402 -13.79 -6.96 32.56
CA ALA A 402 -13.30 -8.19 31.96
C ALA A 402 -14.10 -9.33 32.58
N ARG A 403 -15.26 -9.66 32.00
CA ARG A 403 -16.04 -10.91 32.16
C ARG A 403 -17.38 -10.78 31.43
N SER A 404 -17.38 -11.15 30.16
CA SER A 404 -18.46 -11.90 29.49
C SER A 404 -18.17 -12.13 28.01
N ASP A 405 -16.91 -12.36 27.65
CA ASP A 405 -16.64 -13.41 26.67
C ASP A 405 -16.99 -14.73 27.37
N VAL A 406 -17.71 -15.62 26.70
CA VAL A 406 -18.34 -16.87 27.19
C VAL A 406 -19.79 -16.68 27.67
N GLN A 407 -20.73 -16.65 26.71
CA GLN A 407 -22.04 -17.36 26.71
C GLN A 407 -23.12 -16.63 25.88
N ILE A 408 -23.00 -16.64 24.54
CA ILE A 408 -24.18 -16.68 23.64
C ILE A 408 -23.87 -17.67 22.51
N ALA A 409 -23.80 -18.94 22.88
CA ALA A 409 -23.84 -20.08 21.97
C ALA A 409 -24.62 -21.21 22.65
N LYS A 410 -25.91 -20.96 22.95
CA LYS A 410 -26.91 -22.00 23.27
C LYS A 410 -28.31 -21.38 23.41
N ALA A 411 -28.97 -21.15 22.28
CA ALA A 411 -30.42 -21.03 22.21
C ALA A 411 -30.90 -21.42 20.81
N ALA A 412 -30.62 -22.66 20.44
CA ALA A 412 -31.26 -23.35 19.32
C ALA A 412 -31.31 -24.85 19.67
N LYS A 413 -32.29 -25.21 20.50
CA LYS A 413 -32.86 -26.55 20.70
C LYS A 413 -33.92 -26.44 21.81
N HIS A 414 -35.13 -26.09 21.42
CA HIS A 414 -36.33 -26.88 21.72
C HIS A 414 -37.42 -26.53 20.73
#